data_AF-A0A0F9S1S3-F1
#
_entry.id   AF-A0A0F9S1S3-F1
#
_cell.length_a   1.000
_cell.length_b   1.000
_cell.length_c   1.000
_cell.angle_alpha   90.00
_cell.angle_beta   90.00
_cell.angle_gamma   90.00
#
_symmetry.space_group_name_H-M   'P 1'
#
loop_
_entity.id
_entity.type
_entity.pdbx_description
1 polymer ?
#
loop_
_entity_poly.entity_id
_entity_poly.type
_entity_poly.pdbx_seq_one_letter_code
_entity_poly.pdbx_strand_id
1 'polypeptide(L)' 'MSDKHNKSFFGQSTGMFLQSSSKTDPFIFLRFIKKKESGTWEKPSLGEGKTIKCSLEEIVMILKVLKRNLKW' A
#
# COMPACT_ATOMS: atom_id res chain seq x y z
N MET A 1 14.85 0.28 -15.60
CA MET A 1 14.64 0.17 -14.14
C MET A 1 13.84 1.39 -13.71
N SER A 2 12.55 1.25 -13.38
CA SER A 2 11.70 2.42 -13.07
C SER A 2 12.09 3.01 -11.72
N ASP A 3 12.24 4.34 -11.65
CA ASP A 3 12.54 5.06 -10.41
C ASP A 3 11.37 5.06 -9.43
N LYS A 4 10.15 4.87 -9.95
CA LYS A 4 8.91 4.86 -9.18
C LYS A 4 8.12 3.60 -9.47
N HIS A 5 7.40 3.11 -8.47
CA HIS A 5 6.42 2.05 -8.62
C HIS A 5 5.03 2.60 -8.32
N ASN A 6 4.04 2.18 -9.12
CA ASN A 6 2.64 2.43 -8.86
C ASN A 6 1.85 1.22 -9.36
N LYS A 7 1.46 0.33 -8.45
CA LYS A 7 0.71 -0.89 -8.74
C LYS A 7 -0.65 -0.80 -8.06
N SER A 8 -1.71 -1.11 -8.80
CA SER A 8 -3.08 -1.01 -8.33
C SER A 8 -3.71 -2.40 -8.28
N PHE A 9 -4.44 -2.68 -7.21
CA PHE A 9 -5.16 -3.92 -6.97
C PHE A 9 -6.59 -3.56 -6.60
N PHE A 10 -7.57 -4.11 -7.31
CA PHE A 10 -8.99 -3.85 -7.03
C PHE A 10 -9.70 -5.15 -6.72
N GLY A 11 -10.29 -5.23 -5.53
CA GLY A 11 -11.29 -6.22 -5.16
C GLY A 11 -12.70 -5.70 -5.42
N GLN A 12 -13.70 -6.42 -4.89
CA GLN A 12 -15.11 -6.06 -5.10
C GLN A 12 -15.51 -4.74 -4.44
N SER A 13 -15.03 -4.47 -3.22
CA SER A 13 -15.39 -3.30 -2.42
C SER A 13 -14.19 -2.50 -1.91
N THR A 14 -12.97 -2.97 -2.14
CA THR A 14 -11.72 -2.34 -1.66
C THR A 14 -10.69 -2.32 -2.77
N GLY A 15 -9.98 -1.19 -2.91
CA GLY A 15 -8.84 -1.02 -3.78
C GLY A 15 -7.59 -0.71 -2.96
N MET A 16 -6.44 -1.20 -3.42
CA MET A 16 -5.12 -0.95 -2.83
C MET A 16 -4.16 -0.45 -3.91
N PHE A 17 -3.39 0.58 -3.58
CA PHE A 17 -2.28 1.08 -4.38
C PHE A 17 -0.99 0.87 -3.62
N LEU A 18 -0.03 0.21 -4.25
CA LEU A 18 1.35 0.09 -3.80
C LEU A 18 2.19 1.10 -4.56
N GLN A 19 2.78 2.05 -3.86
CA GLN A 19 3.53 3.16 -4.46
C GLN A 19 4.92 3.29 -3.84
N SER A 20 5.92 3.62 -4.66
CA SER A 20 7.21 4.12 -4.20
C SER A 20 7.53 5.44 -4.91
N SER A 21 8.03 6.43 -4.17
CA SER A 21 8.34 7.78 -4.67
C SER A 21 9.69 7.88 -5.36
N SER A 22 10.63 7.02 -4.99
CA SER A 22 11.99 6.93 -5.54
C SER A 22 12.54 5.53 -5.25
N LYS A 23 13.51 5.08 -6.04
CA LYS A 23 14.30 3.88 -5.75
C LYS A 23 15.27 4.06 -4.56
N THR A 24 15.54 5.30 -4.18
CA THR A 24 16.47 5.64 -3.07
C THR A 24 15.75 5.85 -1.74
N ASP A 25 14.43 6.00 -1.76
CA ASP A 25 13.64 6.21 -0.55
C ASP A 25 13.35 4.84 0.10
N PRO A 26 13.74 4.61 1.37
CA PRO A 26 13.61 3.31 2.02
C PRO A 26 12.20 3.10 2.58
N PHE A 27 11.17 3.45 1.81
CA PHE A 27 9.77 3.25 2.18
C PHE A 27 8.87 3.10 0.96
N ILE A 28 7.72 2.47 1.19
CA ILE A 28 6.60 2.40 0.24
C ILE A 28 5.36 3.01 0.88
N PHE A 29 4.40 3.39 0.04
CA PHE A 29 3.05 3.75 0.47
C PHE A 29 2.07 2.65 0.07
N LEU A 30 1.27 2.23 1.03
CA LEU A 30 0.09 1.42 0.83
C LEU A 30 -1.13 2.31 1.01
N ARG A 31 -1.83 2.61 -0.09
CA ARG A 31 -3.07 3.39 -0.06
C ARG A 31 -4.26 2.48 -0.27
N PHE A 32 -5.27 2.62 0.57
CA PHE A 32 -6.51 1.86 0.52
C PHE A 32 -7.69 2.79 0.28
N ILE A 33 -8.58 2.37 -0.61
CA ILE A 33 -9.84 3.04 -0.90
C ILE A 33 -10.97 2.02 -0.84
N LYS A 34 -12.17 2.47 -0.50
CA LYS A 34 -13.38 1.64 -0.51
C LYS A 34 -14.34 2.10 -1.59
N LYS A 35 -15.18 1.17 -2.03
CA LYS A 35 -16.37 1.47 -2.83
C LYS A 35 -17.45 1.97 -1.88
N LYS A 36 -17.98 3.15 -2.14
CA LYS A 36 -19.10 3.77 -1.40
C LYS A 36 -20.40 3.04 -1.71
N GLU A 37 -21.41 3.25 -0.86
CA GLU A 37 -22.75 2.71 -1.06
C GLU A 37 -23.38 3.17 -2.39
N SER A 38 -23.04 4.38 -2.84
CA SER A 38 -23.43 4.91 -4.16
C SER A 38 -22.81 4.18 -5.35
N GLY A 39 -21.94 3.20 -5.11
CA GLY A 39 -21.23 2.44 -6.14
C GLY A 39 -19.98 3.14 -6.69
N THR A 40 -19.69 4.37 -6.27
CA THR A 40 -18.48 5.11 -6.62
C THR A 40 -17.32 4.77 -5.69
N TRP A 41 -16.08 4.92 -6.16
CA TRP A 41 -14.90 4.73 -5.33
C TRP A 41 -14.55 5.99 -4.54
N GLU A 42 -14.03 5.82 -3.32
CA GLU A 42 -13.34 6.89 -2.58
C GLU A 42 -12.22 7.50 -3.43
N LYS A 43 -12.09 8.82 -3.35
CA LYS A 43 -11.12 9.60 -4.12
C LYS A 43 -9.99 10.09 -3.21
N PRO A 44 -8.76 9.61 -3.40
CA PRO A 44 -7.60 10.10 -2.64
C PRO A 44 -7.37 11.60 -2.77
N SER A 45 -7.73 12.19 -3.93
CA SER A 45 -7.63 13.63 -4.16
C SER A 45 -8.55 14.47 -3.28
N LEU A 46 -9.60 13.87 -2.70
CA LEU A 46 -10.51 14.50 -1.75
C LEU A 46 -10.16 14.17 -0.30
N GLY A 47 -8.99 13.57 -0.05
CA GLY A 47 -8.58 13.12 1.28
C GLY A 47 -9.26 11.82 1.75
N GLU A 48 -9.98 11.13 0.88
CA GLU A 48 -10.65 9.87 1.21
C GLU A 48 -9.70 8.67 1.15
N GLY A 49 -10.07 7.60 1.85
CA GLY A 49 -9.25 6.41 2.00
C GLY A 49 -8.20 6.54 3.10
N LYS A 50 -7.30 5.57 3.18
CA LYS A 50 -6.22 5.53 4.18
C LYS A 50 -4.89 5.27 3.50
N THR A 51 -3.87 6.04 3.87
CA THR A 51 -2.50 5.83 3.39
C THR A 51 -1.62 5.44 4.56
N ILE A 52 -0.88 4.35 4.40
CA ILE A 52 0.12 3.87 5.35
C ILE A 52 1.48 4.00 4.67
N LYS A 53 2.43 4.66 5.32
CA LYS A 53 3.84 4.67 4.91
C LYS A 53 4.51 3.51 5.64
N CYS A 54 5.13 2.61 4.90
CA CYS A 54 5.86 1.48 5.47
C CYS A 54 7.35 1.65 5.17
N SER A 55 8.17 1.73 6.22
CA SER A 55 9.62 1.74 6.11
C SER A 55 10.17 0.37 5.68
N LEU A 56 11.43 0.33 5.26
CA LEU A 56 12.12 -0.92 4.95
C LEU A 56 12.11 -1.91 6.12
N GLU A 57 12.28 -1.43 7.35
CA GLU A 57 12.26 -2.27 8.56
C GLU A 57 10.89 -2.90 8.79
N GLU A 58 9.81 -2.13 8.63
CA GLU A 58 8.45 -2.64 8.75
C GLU A 58 8.14 -3.68 7.66
N ILE A 59 8.62 -3.46 6.43
CA ILE A 59 8.50 -4.44 5.34
C ILE A 59 9.24 -5.74 5.70
N VAL A 60 10.47 -5.64 6.21
CA VAL A 60 11.24 -6.81 6.66
C VAL A 60 10.48 -7.58 7.75
N MET A 61 9.87 -6.88 8.70
CA MET A 61 9.07 -7.50 9.75
C MET A 61 7.81 -8.20 9.21
N ILE A 62 7.07 -7.57 8.31
CA ILE A 62 5.92 -8.19 7.62
C ILE A 62 6.36 -9.48 6.93
N LEU A 63 7.48 -9.44 6.19
CA LEU A 63 8.01 -10.62 5.49
C LEU A 63 8.44 -11.74 6.44
N LYS A 64 9.03 -11.41 7.60
CA LYS A 64 9.38 -12.40 8.63
C LYS A 64 8.16 -13.13 9.16
N VAL A 65 7.08 -12.39 9.47
CA VAL A 65 5.80 -12.96 9.92
C VAL A 65 5.19 -13.86 8.84
N LEU A 66 5.12 -13.37 7.59
CA LEU A 66 4.54 -14.13 6.47
C LEU A 66 5.30 -15.44 6.19
N LYS A 67 6.63 -15.43 6.33
CA LYS A 67 7.47 -16.61 6.14
C LYS A 67 7.52 -17.54 7.37
N ARG A 68 6.79 -17.23 8.45
CA ARG A 68 6.84 -17.94 9.75
C ARG A 68 8.26 -18.03 10.33
N ASN A 69 9.16 -17.13 9.94
CA ASN A 69 10.54 -17.08 10.40
C ASN A 69 10.66 -16.27 11.71
N LEU A 70 9.81 -16.59 12.68
CA LEU A 70 9.84 -15.99 14.01
C LEU A 70 10.72 -16.86 14.93
N LYS A 71 12.02 -16.87 14.67
CA LYS A 71 12.99 -17.29 15.70
C LYS A 71 13.41 -16.03 16.44
N TRP A 72 13.14 -16.02 17.74
CA TRP A 72 13.50 -14.96 18.68
C TRP A 72 15.01 -14.95 18.91
#